data_AF-A0A950VXC3-F1
#
_entry.id   AF-A0A950VXC3-F1
#
_cell.length_a   1.000
_cell.length_b   1.000
_cell.length_c   1.000
_cell.angle_alpha   90.00
_cell.angle_beta   90.00
_cell.angle_gamma   90.00
#
_symmetry.space_group_name_H-M   'P 1'
#
loop_
_entity.id
_entity.type
_entity.pdbx_description
1 polymer ?
#
loop_
_entity_poly.entity_id
_entity_poly.type
_entity_poly.pdbx_seq_one_letter_code
_entity_poly.pdbx_strand_id
1 'polypeptide(L)'
;MRARLSFSLVLAFLLCSAPLAAQQCEEIAARPKSSAEALDALRSLNTASCLGGSKCAIAPCAHFTTWNVVRDGAGGLEVLTDARNSAASAGKSANVTRLQGRIDAWIGAISKDAIATLDAGKWKYDNEGLFRETPFAIDINGDVTARCAKGESDCVAAFKESMAIITSATLVRRVNGALLADQRDALVTYVTGLDQRWDDYFNRAPSQFPWELAVNSAIYRKHERRGFNEPPSWQLIVFHPTPAYEYASDAKDKFKSALALEMIGYFAYHAGASLSTVWSDRSDGKKFGYGVTVHWEGKLTVGVMHHNGTGGISILISPDAEKFIAGGIKRVREVLTKQ
;
A
#
# COMPACT_ATOMS: atom_id res chain seq x y z
N MET A 1 -1.94 51.07 -3.40
CA MET A 1 -2.91 50.26 -2.62
C MET A 1 -2.33 48.86 -2.52
N ARG A 2 -1.61 48.41 -1.48
CA ARG A 2 -1.87 48.32 -0.02
C ARG A 2 -3.21 47.68 0.32
N ALA A 3 -3.20 46.35 0.48
CA ALA A 3 -4.00 45.66 1.48
C ALA A 3 -3.05 44.76 2.28
N ARG A 4 -2.63 45.28 3.43
CA ARG A 4 -2.07 44.52 4.54
C ARG A 4 -3.25 43.78 5.17
N LEU A 5 -3.22 42.46 5.22
CA LEU A 5 -4.02 41.73 6.21
C LEU A 5 -3.06 41.14 7.24
N SER A 6 -3.02 41.84 8.37
CA SER A 6 -2.45 41.41 9.63
C SER A 6 -3.21 40.17 10.12
N PHE A 7 -2.52 39.07 10.37
CA PHE A 7 -3.02 37.98 11.19
C PHE A 7 -2.06 37.74 12.35
N SER A 8 -1.99 38.75 13.22
CA SER A 8 -1.37 38.68 14.55
C SER A 8 -2.26 37.92 15.56
N LEU A 9 -2.83 36.77 15.18
CA LEU A 9 -3.76 36.01 16.05
C LEU A 9 -3.45 34.51 16.17
N VAL A 10 -2.20 34.09 15.92
CA VAL A 10 -1.67 32.78 16.34
C VAL A 10 -0.48 32.98 17.31
N LEU A 11 -0.53 34.08 18.07
CA LEU A 11 0.42 34.40 19.14
C LEU A 11 -0.15 34.11 20.54
N ALA A 12 -1.18 33.25 20.65
CA ALA A 12 -1.82 32.96 21.94
C ALA A 12 -1.94 31.46 22.30
N PHE A 13 -1.42 30.54 21.46
CA PHE A 13 -1.44 29.09 21.76
C PHE A 13 -0.06 28.41 21.86
N LEU A 14 1.03 29.16 21.66
CA LEU A 14 2.41 28.62 21.65
C LEU A 14 3.41 29.45 22.47
N LEU A 15 2.91 30.24 23.43
CA LEU A 15 3.77 30.86 24.44
C LEU A 15 4.00 29.87 25.60
N CYS A 16 5.17 29.23 25.56
CA CYS A 16 5.98 28.81 26.70
C CYS A 16 5.28 28.12 27.89
N SER A 17 5.01 26.82 27.76
CA SER A 17 4.86 25.88 28.89
C SER A 17 6.06 24.91 29.01
N ALA A 18 7.23 25.32 28.54
CA ALA A 18 8.47 24.54 28.60
C ALA A 18 9.00 24.23 30.02
N PRO A 19 8.90 25.09 31.05
CA PRO A 19 9.53 24.79 32.33
C PRO A 19 8.80 23.70 33.13
N LEU A 20 7.46 23.60 33.03
CA LEU A 20 6.69 22.58 33.77
C LEU A 20 6.91 21.16 33.21
N ALA A 21 7.12 21.02 31.90
CA ALA A 21 7.34 19.71 31.27
C ALA A 21 8.75 19.16 31.51
N ALA A 22 9.76 20.03 31.62
CA ALA A 22 11.14 19.63 31.94
C ALA A 22 11.25 19.13 33.39
N GLN A 23 10.58 19.80 34.33
CA GLN A 23 10.61 19.47 35.75
C GLN A 23 9.97 18.09 36.05
N GLN A 24 8.87 17.75 35.36
CA GLN A 24 8.24 16.43 35.48
C GLN A 24 9.13 15.29 34.99
N CYS A 25 10.01 15.56 34.03
CA CYS A 25 10.83 14.53 33.42
C CYS A 25 12.07 14.21 34.26
N GLU A 26 12.69 15.22 34.87
CA GLU A 26 13.71 15.02 35.89
C GLU A 26 13.14 14.30 37.12
N GLU A 27 11.92 14.64 37.55
CA GLU A 27 11.24 13.96 38.64
C GLU A 27 10.91 12.50 38.31
N ILE A 28 10.42 12.19 37.11
CA ILE A 28 10.19 10.81 36.67
C ILE A 28 11.52 10.05 36.56
N ALA A 29 12.58 10.70 36.06
CA ALA A 29 13.91 10.09 35.94
C ALA A 29 14.58 9.82 37.30
N ALA A 30 14.24 10.59 38.34
CA ALA A 30 14.77 10.41 39.68
C ALA A 30 14.02 9.36 40.52
N ARG A 31 12.91 8.79 40.00
CA ARG A 31 12.00 7.92 40.77
C ARG A 31 12.26 6.42 40.75
N PRO A 32 12.74 5.77 39.67
CA PRO A 32 12.73 4.31 39.64
C PRO A 32 13.81 3.73 40.53
N LYS A 33 13.38 3.00 41.57
CA LYS A 33 14.27 2.34 42.53
C LYS A 33 14.48 0.85 42.22
N SER A 34 13.68 0.32 41.31
CA SER A 34 13.72 -1.08 40.88
C SER A 34 13.63 -1.18 39.36
N SER A 35 14.06 -2.33 38.83
CA SER A 35 13.93 -2.63 37.40
C SER A 35 12.46 -2.67 36.96
N ALA A 36 11.55 -3.17 37.79
CA ALA A 36 10.12 -3.19 37.49
C ALA A 36 9.55 -1.76 37.32
N GLU A 37 9.86 -0.86 38.26
CA GLU A 37 9.46 0.55 38.17
C GLU A 37 10.06 1.25 36.95
N ALA A 38 11.35 1.01 36.66
CA ALA A 38 12.01 1.55 35.49
C ALA A 38 11.35 1.08 34.19
N LEU A 39 11.05 -0.22 34.07
CA LEU A 39 10.43 -0.80 32.88
C LEU A 39 9.00 -0.32 32.68
N ASP A 40 8.21 -0.23 33.75
CA ASP A 40 6.84 0.29 33.67
C ASP A 40 6.84 1.78 33.29
N ALA A 41 7.78 2.56 33.84
CA ALA A 41 7.98 3.93 33.42
C ALA A 41 8.36 4.02 31.93
N LEU A 42 9.30 3.20 31.44
CA LEU A 42 9.69 3.16 30.01
C LEU A 42 8.51 2.77 29.11
N ARG A 43 7.69 1.79 29.51
CA ARG A 43 6.49 1.37 28.76
C ARG A 43 5.43 2.46 28.72
N SER A 44 5.35 3.29 29.75
CA SER A 44 4.41 4.42 29.81
C SER A 44 4.82 5.59 28.91
N LEU A 45 6.10 5.66 28.50
CA LEU A 45 6.58 6.61 27.51
C LEU A 45 6.08 6.19 26.12
N ASN A 46 4.84 6.55 25.81
CA ASN A 46 4.34 6.39 24.45
C ASN A 46 4.88 7.51 23.54
N THR A 47 4.86 7.27 22.23
CA THR A 47 5.37 8.23 21.23
C THR A 47 4.67 9.58 21.23
N ALA A 48 3.45 9.70 21.77
CA ALA A 48 2.74 10.97 21.91
C ALA A 48 3.24 11.79 23.12
N SER A 49 3.61 11.11 24.21
CA SER A 49 4.16 11.73 25.43
C SER A 49 5.48 12.45 25.21
N CYS A 50 6.35 11.93 24.32
CA CYS A 50 7.63 12.56 24.00
C CYS A 50 7.50 13.85 23.15
N LEU A 51 6.38 14.06 22.46
CA LEU A 51 6.28 15.06 21.38
C LEU A 51 5.02 15.94 21.42
N GLY A 52 4.20 15.87 22.47
CA GLY A 52 3.00 16.72 22.56
C GLY A 52 2.16 16.62 23.84
N GLY A 53 2.62 15.91 24.87
CA GLY A 53 1.87 15.74 26.12
C GLY A 53 2.74 15.94 27.34
N SER A 54 3.03 17.20 27.65
CA SER A 54 3.39 17.83 28.94
C SER A 54 4.33 17.17 29.98
N LYS A 55 4.86 15.95 29.78
CA LYS A 55 5.59 15.24 30.85
C LYS A 55 7.08 15.05 30.63
N CYS A 56 7.55 15.05 29.37
CA CYS A 56 8.94 14.74 29.04
C CYS A 56 9.40 15.28 27.68
N ALA A 57 9.55 16.61 27.56
CA ALA A 57 10.20 17.20 26.39
C ALA A 57 11.72 17.28 26.62
N ILE A 58 12.51 16.51 25.87
CA ILE A 58 13.97 16.71 25.79
C ILE A 58 14.29 17.77 24.73
N ALA A 59 15.46 18.42 24.80
CA ALA A 59 15.87 19.48 23.86
C ALA A 59 15.67 19.13 22.36
N PRO A 60 15.95 17.90 21.88
CA PRO A 60 15.64 17.49 20.50
C PRO A 60 14.15 17.59 20.11
N CYS A 61 13.23 17.44 21.07
CA CYS A 61 11.79 17.55 20.81
C CYS A 61 11.37 18.99 20.52
N ALA A 62 12.05 19.99 21.10
CA ALA A 62 11.80 21.40 20.81
C ALA A 62 12.15 21.73 19.35
N HIS A 63 13.29 21.21 18.85
CA HIS A 63 13.68 21.34 17.45
C HIS A 63 12.65 20.72 16.50
N PHE A 64 12.01 19.60 16.88
CA PHE A 64 10.97 18.99 16.06
C PHE A 64 9.69 19.83 15.98
N THR A 65 9.32 20.55 17.05
CA THR A 65 8.17 21.46 17.02
C THR A 65 8.41 22.72 16.20
N THR A 66 9.67 23.16 16.08
CA THR A 66 10.08 24.30 15.26
C THR A 66 10.49 23.90 13.85
N TRP A 67 10.70 22.61 13.59
CA TRP A 67 10.83 22.07 12.25
C TRP A 67 9.47 22.24 11.57
N ASN A 68 9.28 23.44 11.02
CA ASN A 68 8.27 23.71 10.03
C ASN A 68 8.40 22.61 8.98
N VAL A 69 7.25 22.16 8.48
CA VAL A 69 7.05 21.07 7.51
C VAL A 69 7.66 21.42 6.14
N VAL A 70 8.87 21.97 6.11
CA VAL A 70 9.74 22.00 4.95
C VAL A 70 10.38 20.62 4.94
N ARG A 71 9.74 19.72 4.17
CA ARG A 71 10.15 18.33 3.94
C ARG A 71 11.42 18.30 3.10
N ASP A 72 12.50 18.94 3.54
CA ASP A 72 13.77 18.94 2.83
C ASP A 72 14.83 18.11 3.57
N GLY A 73 15.78 17.59 2.79
CA GLY A 73 16.85 16.75 3.30
C GLY A 73 17.80 17.48 4.25
N ALA A 74 17.87 18.81 4.19
CA ALA A 74 18.76 19.62 5.02
C ALA A 74 18.24 19.68 6.47
N GLY A 75 16.96 20.00 6.67
CA GLY A 75 16.35 19.99 8.00
C GLY A 75 16.30 18.58 8.61
N GLY A 76 16.06 17.56 7.77
CA GLY A 76 16.17 16.17 8.21
C GLY A 76 17.57 15.81 8.73
N LEU A 77 18.62 16.21 8.01
CA LEU A 77 20.01 15.95 8.37
C LEU A 77 20.40 16.63 9.69
N GLU A 78 19.95 17.86 9.92
CA GLU A 78 20.17 18.61 11.17
C GLU A 78 19.56 17.84 12.36
N VAL A 79 18.30 17.43 12.26
CA VAL A 79 17.62 16.69 13.35
C VAL A 79 18.27 15.33 13.61
N LEU A 80 18.74 14.63 12.58
CA LEU A 80 19.48 13.38 12.77
C LEU A 80 20.83 13.61 13.47
N THR A 81 21.50 14.69 13.12
CA THR A 81 22.75 15.11 13.76
C THR A 81 22.51 15.43 15.24
N ASP A 82 21.41 16.10 15.58
CA ASP A 82 21.02 16.37 16.96
C ASP A 82 20.65 15.09 17.72
N ALA A 83 19.91 14.17 17.08
CA ALA A 83 19.58 12.86 17.66
C ALA A 83 20.85 12.06 17.98
N ARG A 84 21.84 12.12 17.08
CA ARG A 84 23.16 11.49 17.23
C ARG A 84 23.97 12.14 18.35
N ASN A 85 23.99 13.46 18.43
CA ASN A 85 24.68 14.19 19.49
C ASN A 85 24.03 13.96 20.87
N SER A 86 22.69 13.89 20.91
CA SER A 86 21.94 13.54 22.12
C SER A 86 22.18 12.09 22.55
N ALA A 87 22.32 11.15 21.62
CA ALA A 87 22.72 9.79 21.96
C ALA A 87 24.16 9.78 22.52
N ALA A 88 25.07 10.57 21.93
CA ALA A 88 26.46 10.68 22.40
C ALA A 88 26.59 11.20 23.83
N SER A 89 25.72 12.12 24.23
CA SER A 89 25.74 12.68 25.58
C SER A 89 25.10 11.77 26.63
N ALA A 90 24.32 10.74 26.21
CA ALA A 90 23.63 9.83 27.12
C ALA A 90 24.56 8.82 27.82
N GLY A 91 25.77 8.57 27.29
CA GLY A 91 26.73 7.65 27.90
C GLY A 91 27.68 7.01 26.90
N LYS A 92 28.44 6.02 27.36
CA LYS A 92 29.41 5.23 26.55
C LYS A 92 29.11 3.73 26.54
N SER A 93 27.87 3.33 26.78
CA SER A 93 27.53 1.90 26.73
C SER A 93 27.62 1.37 25.30
N ALA A 94 27.75 0.04 25.17
CA ALA A 94 27.70 -0.63 23.89
C ALA A 94 26.38 -0.37 23.12
N ASN A 95 25.27 -0.16 23.84
CA ASN A 95 23.96 0.12 23.25
C ASN A 95 23.90 1.53 22.66
N VAL A 96 24.43 2.53 23.38
CA VAL A 96 24.54 3.91 22.87
C VAL A 96 25.45 3.96 21.65
N THR A 97 26.63 3.32 21.69
CA THR A 97 27.54 3.26 20.53
C THR A 97 26.89 2.59 19.32
N ARG A 98 26.13 1.52 19.53
CA ARG A 98 25.37 0.84 18.46
C ARG A 98 24.32 1.77 17.85
N LEU A 99 23.55 2.49 18.68
CA LEU A 99 22.56 3.46 18.20
C LEU A 99 23.23 4.57 17.38
N GLN A 100 24.32 5.16 17.88
CA GLN A 100 25.07 6.20 17.18
C GLN A 100 25.56 5.73 15.81
N GLY A 101 26.16 4.54 15.73
CA GLY A 101 26.64 3.99 14.46
C GLY A 101 25.52 3.78 13.44
N ARG A 102 24.28 3.52 13.88
CA ARG A 102 23.11 3.42 12.99
C ARG A 102 22.64 4.79 12.51
N ILE A 103 22.60 5.79 13.39
CA ILE A 103 22.27 7.16 13.01
C ILE A 103 23.32 7.71 12.03
N ASP A 104 24.62 7.47 12.29
CA ASP A 104 25.72 7.86 11.40
C ASP A 104 25.62 7.18 10.03
N ALA A 105 25.31 5.88 9.98
CA ALA A 105 25.10 5.16 8.72
C ALA A 105 23.95 5.76 7.90
N TRP A 106 22.91 6.26 8.56
CA TRP A 106 21.77 6.90 7.91
C TRP A 106 22.03 8.32 7.47
N ILE A 107 22.71 9.12 8.30
CA ILE A 107 23.25 10.41 7.88
C ILE A 107 24.05 10.23 6.59
N GLY A 108 24.93 9.24 6.55
CA GLY A 108 25.73 8.90 5.37
C GLY A 108 24.91 8.37 4.18
N ALA A 109 23.77 7.70 4.41
CA ALA A 109 22.89 7.23 3.36
C ALA A 109 22.09 8.39 2.75
N ILE A 110 21.43 9.19 3.59
CA ILE A 110 20.63 10.36 3.20
C ILE A 110 21.51 11.40 2.50
N SER A 111 22.74 11.61 2.96
CA SER A 111 23.67 12.54 2.33
C SER A 111 24.12 12.12 0.92
N LYS A 112 24.00 10.82 0.59
CA LYS A 112 24.41 10.26 -0.70
C LYS A 112 23.22 10.07 -1.64
N ASP A 113 22.10 9.61 -1.11
CA ASP A 113 20.89 9.31 -1.85
C ASP A 113 19.65 9.49 -0.95
N ALA A 114 18.80 10.45 -1.29
CA ALA A 114 17.54 10.71 -0.60
C ALA A 114 16.49 9.59 -0.80
N ILE A 115 16.80 8.57 -1.62
CA ILE A 115 15.94 7.43 -1.95
C ILE A 115 16.45 6.13 -1.27
N ALA A 116 17.52 6.19 -0.47
CA ALA A 116 18.00 5.02 0.26
C ALA A 116 16.86 4.39 1.08
N THR A 117 16.66 3.07 0.97
CA THR A 117 15.63 2.38 1.73
C THR A 117 16.02 2.33 3.20
N LEU A 118 15.40 3.18 4.01
CA LEU A 118 15.67 3.28 5.44
C LEU A 118 14.57 2.59 6.25
N ASP A 119 14.91 1.49 6.90
CA ASP A 119 13.98 0.73 7.73
C ASP A 119 13.86 1.31 9.16
N ALA A 120 13.41 2.56 9.25
CA ALA A 120 13.14 3.20 10.53
C ALA A 120 11.77 2.82 11.11
N GLY A 121 10.91 2.14 10.33
CA GLY A 121 9.60 1.65 10.78
C GLY A 121 9.71 0.67 11.95
N LYS A 122 10.82 -0.07 12.03
CA LYS A 122 11.13 -1.02 13.12
C LYS A 122 11.59 -0.39 14.43
N TRP A 123 11.72 0.93 14.49
CA TRP A 123 12.14 1.64 15.69
C TRP A 123 10.90 1.83 16.58
N LYS A 124 10.63 0.79 17.37
CA LYS A 124 9.60 0.76 18.39
C LYS A 124 10.18 0.01 19.57
N TYR A 125 10.15 0.64 20.74
CA TYR A 125 10.39 -0.07 21.98
C TYR A 125 9.14 -0.90 22.31
N ASP A 126 9.33 -2.19 22.52
CA ASP A 126 8.32 -3.09 23.05
C ASP A 126 8.88 -3.91 24.22
N ASN A 127 8.12 -4.91 24.69
CA ASN A 127 8.53 -5.75 25.82
C ASN A 127 9.77 -6.61 25.54
N GLU A 128 10.29 -6.61 24.31
CA GLU A 128 11.44 -7.38 23.86
C GLU A 128 12.63 -6.49 23.46
N GLY A 129 12.51 -5.17 23.67
CA GLY A 129 13.59 -4.21 23.42
C GLY A 129 13.37 -3.38 22.15
N LEU A 130 14.46 -2.87 21.58
CA LEU A 130 14.47 -2.06 20.36
C LEU A 130 15.26 -2.81 19.27
N PHE A 131 14.85 -2.75 18.00
CA PHE A 131 15.48 -3.47 16.88
C PHE A 131 15.44 -5.01 16.98
N ARG A 132 14.25 -5.59 17.07
CA ARG A 132 14.08 -7.04 17.27
C ARG A 132 14.73 -7.95 16.20
N GLU A 133 15.15 -7.40 15.06
CA GLU A 133 15.87 -8.14 14.01
C GLU A 133 17.40 -8.04 14.18
N THR A 134 18.03 -9.18 14.41
CA THR A 134 19.49 -9.34 14.52
C THR A 134 20.19 -8.92 13.23
N PRO A 135 21.42 -8.37 13.29
CA PRO A 135 22.30 -8.23 14.46
C PRO A 135 22.14 -6.93 15.26
N PHE A 136 21.07 -6.16 15.05
CA PHE A 136 21.00 -4.78 15.55
C PHE A 136 20.18 -4.58 16.82
N ALA A 137 19.67 -5.67 17.41
CA ALA A 137 18.87 -5.66 18.64
C ALA A 137 19.56 -4.93 19.79
N ILE A 138 18.85 -4.00 20.41
CA ILE A 138 19.23 -3.30 21.63
C ILE A 138 18.32 -3.82 22.74
N ASP A 139 18.89 -4.65 23.61
CA ASP A 139 18.20 -5.21 24.76
C ASP A 139 18.13 -4.19 25.90
N ILE A 140 17.18 -3.26 25.79
CA ILE A 140 16.91 -2.23 26.79
C ILE A 140 16.48 -2.88 28.12
N ASN A 141 15.70 -3.95 28.07
CA ASN A 141 15.13 -4.57 29.26
C ASN A 141 16.19 -5.29 30.09
N GLY A 142 17.05 -6.06 29.42
CA GLY A 142 18.20 -6.71 30.03
C GLY A 142 19.17 -5.70 30.64
N ASP A 143 19.50 -4.61 29.94
CA ASP A 143 20.44 -3.59 30.45
C ASP A 143 19.88 -2.88 31.70
N VAL A 144 18.62 -2.43 31.67
CA VAL A 144 17.96 -1.82 32.83
C VAL A 144 17.93 -2.79 34.00
N THR A 145 17.51 -4.04 33.76
CA THR A 145 17.43 -5.06 34.81
C THR A 145 18.80 -5.33 35.44
N ALA A 146 19.83 -5.51 34.62
CA ALA A 146 21.18 -5.80 35.08
C ALA A 146 21.81 -4.64 35.88
N ARG A 147 21.52 -3.39 35.50
CA ARG A 147 22.05 -2.20 36.19
C ARG A 147 21.27 -1.85 37.45
N CYS A 148 19.95 -2.01 37.46
CA CYS A 148 19.15 -1.81 38.67
C CYS A 148 19.52 -2.81 39.79
N ALA A 149 19.99 -4.02 39.43
CA ALA A 149 20.49 -4.99 40.41
C ALA A 149 21.76 -4.52 41.16
N LYS A 150 22.48 -3.52 40.67
CA LYS A 150 23.71 -2.98 41.29
C LYS A 150 23.45 -1.86 42.30
N GLY A 151 22.23 -1.30 42.31
CA GLY A 151 21.83 -0.24 43.23
C GLY A 151 21.01 0.87 42.56
N GLU A 152 20.43 1.74 43.40
CA GLU A 152 19.52 2.82 42.97
C GLU A 152 20.19 3.81 42.00
N SER A 153 21.44 4.22 42.26
CA SER A 153 22.18 5.14 41.37
C SER A 153 22.40 4.57 39.97
N ASP A 154 22.74 3.27 39.88
CA ASP A 154 22.93 2.59 38.61
C ASP A 154 21.61 2.36 37.88
N CYS A 155 20.52 2.12 38.62
CA CYS A 155 19.17 2.00 38.08
C CYS A 155 18.71 3.32 37.42
N VAL A 156 18.87 4.43 38.14
CA VAL A 156 18.54 5.78 37.63
C VAL A 156 19.38 6.11 36.39
N ALA A 157 20.67 5.77 36.39
CA ALA A 157 21.53 5.98 35.24
C ALA A 157 21.09 5.13 34.03
N ALA A 158 20.74 3.85 34.24
CA ALA A 158 20.25 2.96 33.18
C ALA A 158 18.91 3.42 32.60
N PHE A 159 18.01 3.90 33.45
CA PHE A 159 16.72 4.45 33.03
C PHE A 159 16.93 5.70 32.16
N LYS A 160 17.76 6.67 32.60
CA LYS A 160 18.08 7.88 31.83
C LYS A 160 18.66 7.56 30.45
N GLU A 161 19.57 6.60 30.39
CA GLU A 161 20.19 6.16 29.14
C GLU A 161 19.16 5.49 28.21
N SER A 162 18.31 4.63 28.76
CA SER A 162 17.23 3.96 28.03
C SER A 162 16.22 4.96 27.46
N MET A 163 15.83 5.98 28.24
CA MET A 163 14.98 7.07 27.76
C MET A 163 15.62 7.81 26.58
N ALA A 164 16.92 8.11 26.66
CA ALA A 164 17.63 8.77 25.57
C ALA A 164 17.63 7.90 24.30
N ILE A 165 17.90 6.60 24.43
CA ILE A 165 17.86 5.64 23.32
C ILE A 165 16.47 5.61 22.67
N ILE A 166 15.41 5.43 23.46
CA ILE A 166 14.03 5.36 22.96
C ILE A 166 13.61 6.68 22.30
N THR A 167 14.02 7.82 22.88
CA THR A 167 13.62 9.12 22.36
C THR A 167 14.33 9.44 21.05
N SER A 168 15.65 9.26 20.98
CA SER A 168 16.40 9.38 19.73
C SER A 168 15.82 8.42 18.69
N ALA A 169 15.46 7.20 19.09
CA ALA A 169 14.88 6.26 18.15
C ALA A 169 13.52 6.73 17.59
N THR A 170 12.64 7.18 18.46
CA THR A 170 11.33 7.71 18.07
C THR A 170 11.48 8.93 17.14
N LEU A 171 12.44 9.81 17.42
CA LEU A 171 12.73 10.99 16.63
C LEU A 171 13.14 10.60 15.21
N VAL A 172 14.12 9.70 15.07
CA VAL A 172 14.58 9.32 13.73
C VAL A 172 13.48 8.67 12.91
N ARG A 173 12.68 7.77 13.52
CA ARG A 173 11.52 7.18 12.82
C ARG A 173 10.59 8.24 12.25
N ARG A 174 10.32 9.30 13.00
CA ARG A 174 9.46 10.40 12.54
C ARG A 174 10.10 11.24 11.46
N VAL A 175 11.37 11.62 11.63
CA VAL A 175 12.12 12.37 10.59
C VAL A 175 12.10 11.58 9.29
N ASN A 176 12.46 10.30 9.33
CA ASN A 176 12.43 9.44 8.15
C ASN A 176 11.01 9.30 7.57
N GLY A 177 10.01 9.12 8.42
CA GLY A 177 8.61 9.04 7.99
C GLY A 177 8.08 10.32 7.33
N ALA A 178 8.60 11.49 7.72
CA ALA A 178 8.28 12.79 7.14
C ALA A 178 9.06 13.05 5.85
N LEU A 179 10.35 12.74 5.81
CA LEU A 179 11.20 12.84 4.61
C LEU A 179 10.67 11.95 3.47
N LEU A 180 10.24 10.73 3.81
CA LEU A 180 9.71 9.77 2.84
C LEU A 180 8.20 9.94 2.59
N ALA A 181 7.54 10.95 3.17
CA ALA A 181 6.10 11.10 3.07
C ALA A 181 5.65 11.30 1.62
N ASP A 182 6.29 12.21 0.87
CA ASP A 182 5.93 12.48 -0.52
C ASP A 182 6.15 11.25 -1.42
N GLN A 183 7.24 10.52 -1.21
CA GLN A 183 7.53 9.29 -1.95
C GLN A 183 6.51 8.19 -1.63
N ARG A 184 6.15 8.03 -0.35
CA ARG A 184 5.12 7.07 0.07
C ARG A 184 3.77 7.44 -0.53
N ASP A 185 3.39 8.71 -0.49
CA ASP A 185 2.11 9.19 -1.01
C ASP A 185 2.05 9.02 -2.55
N ALA A 186 3.17 9.28 -3.25
CA ALA A 186 3.31 9.01 -4.68
C ALA A 186 3.23 7.51 -5.00
N LEU A 187 3.90 6.65 -4.23
CA LEU A 187 3.84 5.20 -4.38
C LEU A 187 2.43 4.66 -4.12
N VAL A 188 1.77 5.11 -3.05
CA VAL A 188 0.39 4.74 -2.73
C VAL A 188 -0.53 5.17 -3.87
N THR A 189 -0.40 6.40 -4.37
CA THR A 189 -1.20 6.89 -5.50
C THR A 189 -0.98 6.03 -6.75
N TYR A 190 0.28 5.68 -7.06
CA TYR A 190 0.63 4.82 -8.18
C TYR A 190 0.04 3.41 -8.04
N VAL A 191 0.21 2.77 -6.88
CA VAL A 191 -0.29 1.41 -6.60
C VAL A 191 -1.82 1.38 -6.60
N THR A 192 -2.49 2.33 -5.97
CA THR A 192 -3.95 2.45 -6.01
C THR A 192 -4.46 2.66 -7.43
N GLY A 193 -3.75 3.47 -8.23
CA GLY A 193 -4.08 3.64 -9.64
C GLY A 193 -3.90 2.36 -10.46
N LEU A 194 -2.87 1.57 -10.17
CA LEU A 194 -2.66 0.25 -10.79
C LEU A 194 -3.76 -0.73 -10.41
N ASP A 195 -4.12 -0.80 -9.13
CA ASP A 195 -5.18 -1.64 -8.59
C ASP A 195 -6.51 -1.34 -9.30
N GLN A 196 -6.88 -0.06 -9.40
CA GLN A 196 -8.07 0.37 -10.14
C GLN A 196 -8.05 -0.06 -11.61
N ARG A 197 -6.89 0.01 -12.28
CA ARG A 197 -6.76 -0.44 -13.68
C ARG A 197 -6.93 -1.95 -13.82
N TRP A 198 -6.40 -2.73 -12.88
CA TRP A 198 -6.59 -4.18 -12.85
C TRP A 198 -8.05 -4.54 -12.57
N ASP A 199 -8.70 -3.84 -11.64
CA ASP A 199 -10.13 -3.98 -11.39
C ASP A 199 -10.95 -3.67 -12.64
N ASP A 200 -10.65 -2.58 -13.35
CA ASP A 200 -11.31 -2.25 -14.62
C ASP A 200 -11.06 -3.34 -15.68
N TYR A 201 -9.83 -3.86 -15.79
CA TYR A 201 -9.50 -4.97 -16.69
C TYR A 201 -10.35 -6.20 -16.39
N PHE A 202 -10.38 -6.70 -15.15
CA PHE A 202 -11.17 -7.89 -14.81
C PHE A 202 -12.68 -7.69 -14.91
N ASN A 203 -13.18 -6.49 -14.63
CA ASN A 203 -14.60 -6.22 -14.69
C ASN A 203 -15.11 -5.99 -16.12
N ARG A 204 -14.28 -5.42 -17.01
CA ARG A 204 -14.69 -4.97 -18.35
C ARG A 204 -14.13 -5.80 -19.49
N ALA A 205 -12.98 -6.45 -19.35
CA ALA A 205 -12.49 -7.36 -20.37
C ALA A 205 -13.35 -8.63 -20.37
N PRO A 206 -13.71 -9.20 -21.54
CA PRO A 206 -14.22 -10.57 -21.62
C PRO A 206 -13.37 -11.54 -20.81
N SER A 207 -14.01 -12.53 -20.17
CA SER A 207 -13.28 -13.63 -19.54
C SER A 207 -12.34 -14.32 -20.53
N GLN A 208 -11.22 -14.86 -20.07
CA GLN A 208 -10.24 -15.54 -20.91
C GLN A 208 -10.16 -17.02 -20.56
N PHE A 209 -10.17 -17.87 -21.57
CA PHE A 209 -9.90 -19.29 -21.40
C PHE A 209 -8.41 -19.57 -21.16
N PRO A 210 -8.04 -20.72 -20.57
CA PRO A 210 -6.64 -21.05 -20.30
C PRO A 210 -5.69 -20.94 -21.50
N TRP A 211 -6.16 -21.26 -22.71
CA TRP A 211 -5.35 -21.13 -23.93
C TRP A 211 -5.23 -19.67 -24.38
N GLU A 212 -6.26 -18.84 -24.21
CA GLU A 212 -6.20 -17.40 -24.47
C GLU A 212 -5.23 -16.73 -23.51
N LEU A 213 -5.26 -17.10 -22.23
CA LEU A 213 -4.29 -16.67 -21.22
C LEU A 213 -2.88 -17.05 -21.67
N ALA A 214 -2.64 -18.29 -22.08
CA ALA A 214 -1.32 -18.73 -22.53
C ALA A 214 -0.80 -17.91 -23.72
N VAL A 215 -1.66 -17.62 -24.71
CA VAL A 215 -1.31 -16.80 -25.88
C VAL A 215 -1.03 -15.35 -25.47
N ASN A 216 -1.94 -14.73 -24.73
CA ASN A 216 -1.78 -13.35 -24.27
C ASN A 216 -0.54 -13.21 -23.38
N SER A 217 -0.33 -14.09 -22.40
CA SER A 217 0.87 -14.08 -21.55
C SER A 217 2.16 -14.21 -22.36
N ALA A 218 2.21 -15.07 -23.38
CA ALA A 218 3.38 -15.18 -24.24
C ALA A 218 3.69 -13.88 -25.01
N ILE A 219 2.66 -13.14 -25.42
CA ILE A 219 2.78 -11.84 -26.10
C ILE A 219 3.22 -10.76 -25.10
N TYR A 220 2.61 -10.72 -23.92
CA TYR A 220 2.86 -9.69 -22.90
C TYR A 220 4.16 -9.88 -22.11
N ARG A 221 4.75 -11.08 -22.10
CA ARG A 221 6.03 -11.34 -21.43
C ARG A 221 7.16 -10.38 -21.83
N LYS A 222 7.14 -9.85 -23.07
CA LYS A 222 8.14 -8.88 -23.56
C LYS A 222 7.99 -7.48 -22.94
N HIS A 223 6.85 -7.19 -22.34
CA HIS A 223 6.48 -5.89 -21.80
C HIS A 223 6.48 -5.88 -20.25
N GLU A 224 6.77 -7.03 -19.64
CA GLU A 224 6.90 -7.14 -18.19
C GLU A 224 8.10 -6.36 -17.68
N ARG A 225 7.84 -5.41 -16.78
CA ARG A 225 8.87 -4.74 -15.98
C ARG A 225 8.99 -5.48 -14.64
N ARG A 226 10.13 -5.32 -13.97
CA ARG A 226 10.27 -5.76 -12.57
C ARG A 226 9.32 -4.91 -11.70
N GLY A 227 8.48 -5.56 -10.90
CA GLY A 227 7.53 -4.91 -10.00
C GLY A 227 6.07 -5.13 -10.42
N PHE A 228 5.19 -4.22 -9.99
CA PHE A 228 3.77 -4.26 -10.35
C PHE A 228 3.59 -3.80 -11.80
N ASN A 229 3.12 -4.70 -12.66
CA ASN A 229 2.84 -4.40 -14.06
C ASN A 229 1.43 -3.83 -14.24
N GLU A 230 1.28 -2.97 -15.24
CA GLU A 230 -0.04 -2.54 -15.70
C GLU A 230 -0.78 -3.72 -16.36
N PRO A 231 -2.12 -3.74 -16.29
CA PRO A 231 -2.88 -4.71 -17.05
C PRO A 231 -2.63 -4.52 -18.56
N PRO A 232 -2.76 -5.59 -19.35
CA PRO A 232 -2.80 -5.51 -20.80
C PRO A 232 -3.77 -4.42 -21.29
N SER A 233 -3.30 -3.55 -22.19
CA SER A 233 -4.17 -2.54 -22.81
C SER A 233 -5.13 -3.12 -23.85
N TRP A 234 -4.88 -4.37 -24.26
CA TRP A 234 -5.71 -5.14 -25.17
C TRP A 234 -5.62 -6.63 -24.84
N GLN A 235 -6.44 -7.44 -25.50
CA GLN A 235 -6.37 -8.89 -25.41
C GLN A 235 -6.75 -9.51 -26.75
N LEU A 236 -6.08 -10.61 -27.07
CA LEU A 236 -6.43 -11.46 -28.19
C LEU A 236 -7.48 -12.48 -27.74
N ILE A 237 -8.57 -12.57 -28.48
CA ILE A 237 -9.59 -13.61 -28.32
C ILE A 237 -9.24 -14.73 -29.30
N VAL A 238 -9.13 -15.97 -28.83
CA VAL A 238 -8.67 -17.10 -29.64
C VAL A 238 -9.47 -18.34 -29.29
N PHE A 239 -10.20 -18.89 -30.27
CA PHE A 239 -11.05 -20.08 -30.08
C PHE A 239 -11.93 -19.97 -28.82
N HIS A 240 -12.65 -18.87 -28.67
CA HIS A 240 -13.48 -18.59 -27.49
C HIS A 240 -14.90 -19.13 -27.69
N PRO A 241 -15.31 -20.20 -26.98
CA PRO A 241 -16.66 -20.72 -27.07
C PRO A 241 -17.63 -19.85 -26.25
N THR A 242 -18.76 -19.47 -26.84
CA THR A 242 -19.76 -18.59 -26.21
C THR A 242 -21.18 -19.14 -26.41
N PRO A 243 -21.95 -19.40 -25.33
CA PRO A 243 -23.35 -19.78 -25.46
C PRO A 243 -24.19 -18.56 -25.84
N ALA A 244 -24.96 -18.66 -26.92
CA ALA A 244 -25.65 -17.52 -27.51
C ALA A 244 -27.11 -17.82 -27.86
N TYR A 245 -27.85 -16.77 -28.19
CA TYR A 245 -29.13 -16.86 -28.88
C TYR A 245 -29.01 -16.24 -30.26
N GLU A 246 -29.55 -16.93 -31.26
CA GLU A 246 -29.51 -16.51 -32.65
C GLU A 246 -30.94 -16.21 -33.15
N TYR A 247 -31.11 -15.02 -33.73
CA TYR A 247 -32.33 -14.60 -34.43
C TYR A 247 -32.12 -14.61 -35.94
N ALA A 248 -32.85 -15.45 -36.69
CA ALA A 248 -32.90 -15.40 -38.15
C ALA A 248 -34.31 -15.07 -38.63
N SER A 249 -34.44 -14.05 -39.48
CA SER A 249 -35.73 -13.57 -39.99
C SER A 249 -36.44 -14.60 -40.86
N ASP A 250 -35.66 -15.36 -41.62
CA ASP A 250 -36.14 -16.21 -42.72
C ASP A 250 -36.30 -17.68 -42.29
N ALA A 251 -36.01 -18.00 -41.04
CA ALA A 251 -36.21 -19.33 -40.45
C ALA A 251 -37.64 -19.47 -39.89
N LYS A 252 -38.18 -20.69 -39.95
CA LYS A 252 -39.44 -21.07 -39.31
C LYS A 252 -39.35 -20.84 -37.80
N ASP A 253 -38.24 -21.27 -37.20
CA ASP A 253 -37.93 -21.01 -35.81
C ASP A 253 -36.92 -19.84 -35.70
N LYS A 254 -37.47 -18.63 -35.60
CA LYS A 254 -36.66 -17.40 -35.66
C LYS A 254 -35.60 -17.33 -34.55
N PHE A 255 -35.96 -17.68 -33.32
CA PHE A 255 -35.07 -17.65 -32.15
C PHE A 255 -34.63 -19.05 -31.75
N LYS A 256 -33.30 -19.28 -31.66
CA LYS A 256 -32.72 -20.55 -31.21
C LYS A 256 -31.52 -20.34 -30.30
N SER A 257 -31.31 -21.28 -29.39
CA SER A 257 -30.02 -21.42 -28.71
C SER A 257 -28.94 -21.80 -29.72
N ALA A 258 -27.77 -21.24 -29.53
CA ALA A 258 -26.62 -21.44 -30.40
C ALA A 258 -25.34 -21.57 -29.56
N LEU A 259 -24.35 -22.23 -30.12
CA LEU A 259 -22.99 -22.20 -29.64
C LEU A 259 -22.17 -21.41 -30.66
N ALA A 260 -21.66 -20.26 -30.26
CA ALA A 260 -20.71 -19.50 -31.04
C ALA A 260 -19.28 -19.93 -30.67
N LEU A 261 -18.38 -19.88 -31.65
CA LEU A 261 -16.94 -20.04 -31.45
C LEU A 261 -16.25 -18.87 -32.15
N GLU A 262 -15.65 -17.99 -31.36
CA GLU A 262 -14.86 -16.86 -31.84
C GLU A 262 -13.46 -17.37 -32.20
N MET A 263 -13.18 -17.44 -33.49
CA MET A 263 -11.95 -18.03 -34.02
C MET A 263 -10.74 -17.17 -33.68
N ILE A 264 -10.87 -15.87 -33.93
CA ILE A 264 -9.87 -14.86 -33.63
C ILE A 264 -10.57 -13.53 -33.42
N GLY A 265 -10.14 -12.78 -32.43
CA GLY A 265 -10.66 -11.46 -32.14
C GLY A 265 -9.67 -10.59 -31.38
N TYR A 266 -10.03 -9.33 -31.27
CA TYR A 266 -9.25 -8.33 -30.58
C TYR A 266 -10.20 -7.51 -29.71
N PHE A 267 -9.83 -7.31 -28.44
CA PHE A 267 -10.57 -6.48 -27.51
C PHE A 267 -9.63 -5.49 -26.85
N ALA A 268 -10.00 -4.21 -26.83
CA ALA A 268 -9.23 -3.15 -26.19
C ALA A 268 -10.16 -2.13 -25.54
N TYR A 269 -9.75 -1.65 -24.37
CA TYR A 269 -10.51 -0.69 -23.56
C TYR A 269 -11.94 -1.20 -23.24
N HIS A 270 -12.93 -0.81 -24.05
CA HIS A 270 -14.35 -1.09 -23.84
C HIS A 270 -15.00 -1.85 -24.98
N ALA A 271 -14.27 -2.12 -26.06
CA ALA A 271 -14.84 -2.72 -27.26
C ALA A 271 -13.89 -3.69 -27.92
N GLY A 272 -14.47 -4.66 -28.64
CA GLY A 272 -13.71 -5.61 -29.43
C GLY A 272 -14.50 -6.12 -30.60
N ALA A 273 -13.82 -6.83 -31.48
CA ALA A 273 -14.44 -7.53 -32.59
C ALA A 273 -13.75 -8.86 -32.84
N SER A 274 -14.52 -9.86 -33.25
CA SER A 274 -14.02 -11.19 -33.58
C SER A 274 -14.63 -11.73 -34.87
N LEU A 275 -13.88 -12.60 -35.53
CA LEU A 275 -14.41 -13.50 -36.54
C LEU A 275 -14.95 -14.74 -35.84
N SER A 276 -16.21 -15.05 -36.13
CA SER A 276 -16.96 -16.02 -35.34
C SER A 276 -17.64 -17.03 -36.25
N THR A 277 -17.75 -18.24 -35.74
CA THR A 277 -18.59 -19.29 -36.30
C THR A 277 -19.72 -19.56 -35.33
N VAL A 278 -20.88 -19.98 -35.83
CA VAL A 278 -22.05 -20.27 -35.01
C VAL A 278 -22.62 -21.63 -35.41
N TRP A 279 -23.03 -22.40 -34.41
CA TRP A 279 -23.80 -23.61 -34.57
C TRP A 279 -25.14 -23.46 -33.85
N SER A 280 -26.26 -23.56 -34.58
CA SER A 280 -27.61 -23.54 -34.02
C SER A 280 -28.40 -24.78 -34.39
N ASP A 281 -29.10 -25.36 -33.41
CA ASP A 281 -29.89 -26.58 -33.61
C ASP A 281 -31.27 -26.24 -34.23
N ARG A 282 -31.23 -25.78 -35.48
CA ARG A 282 -32.42 -25.52 -36.29
C ARG A 282 -32.89 -26.80 -36.96
N SER A 283 -34.22 -26.93 -37.04
CA SER A 283 -34.89 -28.01 -37.76
C SER A 283 -34.93 -27.75 -39.27
N ASP A 284 -34.78 -26.48 -39.67
CA ASP A 284 -34.80 -25.97 -41.03
C ASP A 284 -33.50 -25.23 -41.38
N GLY A 285 -32.92 -25.54 -42.54
CA GLY A 285 -31.67 -24.92 -43.02
C GLY A 285 -30.38 -25.55 -42.48
N LYS A 286 -29.24 -24.91 -42.77
CA LYS A 286 -27.92 -25.38 -42.31
C LYS A 286 -27.62 -24.85 -40.90
N LYS A 287 -27.21 -25.76 -40.02
CA LYS A 287 -26.89 -25.49 -38.61
C LYS A 287 -25.65 -24.60 -38.41
N PHE A 288 -24.78 -24.49 -39.40
CA PHE A 288 -23.50 -23.78 -39.29
C PHE A 288 -23.52 -22.45 -40.04
N GLY A 289 -23.02 -21.39 -39.40
CA GLY A 289 -22.84 -20.05 -39.96
C GLY A 289 -21.51 -19.43 -39.56
N TYR A 290 -21.14 -18.34 -40.22
CA TYR A 290 -19.94 -17.55 -39.92
C TYR A 290 -20.23 -16.06 -40.02
N GLY A 291 -19.47 -15.23 -39.32
CA GLY A 291 -19.73 -13.81 -39.28
C GLY A 291 -18.76 -13.02 -38.42
N VAL A 292 -19.17 -11.81 -38.09
CA VAL A 292 -18.41 -10.90 -37.23
C VAL A 292 -19.22 -10.70 -35.96
N THR A 293 -18.55 -10.76 -34.81
CA THR A 293 -19.08 -10.37 -33.51
C THR A 293 -18.40 -9.10 -33.04
N VAL A 294 -19.14 -8.26 -32.33
CA VAL A 294 -18.65 -7.09 -31.61
C VAL A 294 -18.93 -7.26 -30.14
N HIS A 295 -17.98 -6.84 -29.32
CA HIS A 295 -18.01 -6.91 -27.86
C HIS A 295 -18.17 -5.52 -27.29
N TRP A 296 -19.00 -5.38 -26.25
CA TRP A 296 -19.17 -4.14 -25.52
C TRP A 296 -19.03 -4.35 -24.02
N GLU A 297 -18.07 -3.66 -23.40
CA GLU A 297 -17.73 -3.70 -21.97
C GLU A 297 -17.54 -5.13 -21.43
N GLY A 298 -17.19 -6.09 -22.31
CA GLY A 298 -17.04 -7.51 -21.98
C GLY A 298 -18.25 -8.11 -21.28
N LYS A 299 -19.46 -7.62 -21.59
CA LYS A 299 -20.72 -8.07 -21.00
C LYS A 299 -21.71 -8.54 -22.06
N LEU A 300 -21.71 -7.86 -23.21
CA LEU A 300 -22.61 -8.11 -24.31
C LEU A 300 -21.81 -8.31 -25.59
N THR A 301 -22.09 -9.41 -26.27
CA THR A 301 -21.59 -9.70 -27.61
C THR A 301 -22.76 -9.71 -28.56
N VAL A 302 -22.67 -8.93 -29.64
CA VAL A 302 -23.64 -8.91 -30.73
C VAL A 302 -22.93 -9.31 -32.01
N GLY A 303 -23.54 -10.18 -32.81
CA GLY A 303 -22.94 -10.63 -34.06
C GLY A 303 -23.90 -10.61 -35.22
N VAL A 304 -23.35 -10.49 -36.42
CA VAL A 304 -24.06 -10.67 -37.68
C VAL A 304 -23.50 -11.92 -38.35
N MET A 305 -24.34 -12.93 -38.54
CA MET A 305 -23.94 -14.23 -39.05
C MET A 305 -24.58 -14.51 -40.41
N HIS A 306 -23.84 -15.19 -41.28
CA HIS A 306 -24.29 -15.69 -42.56
C HIS A 306 -24.36 -17.21 -42.54
N HIS A 307 -25.47 -17.78 -43.00
CA HIS A 307 -25.67 -19.22 -43.15
C HIS A 307 -25.66 -19.62 -44.63
N ASN A 308 -24.83 -20.60 -44.98
CA ASN A 308 -24.72 -21.09 -46.35
C ASN A 308 -26.02 -21.78 -46.80
N GLY A 309 -26.63 -21.30 -47.87
CA GLY A 309 -27.74 -21.98 -48.57
C GLY A 309 -29.13 -21.36 -48.43
N THR A 310 -29.33 -20.39 -47.54
CA THR A 310 -30.60 -19.65 -47.43
C THR A 310 -30.46 -18.14 -47.56
N GLY A 311 -29.26 -17.59 -47.79
CA GLY A 311 -29.05 -16.14 -47.96
C GLY A 311 -29.37 -15.28 -46.72
N GLY A 312 -29.93 -15.91 -45.67
CA GLY A 312 -30.38 -15.24 -44.46
C GLY A 312 -29.23 -14.72 -43.63
N ILE A 313 -29.33 -13.45 -43.26
CA ILE A 313 -28.50 -12.82 -42.25
C ILE A 313 -29.18 -13.06 -40.90
N SER A 314 -28.42 -13.47 -39.88
CA SER A 314 -28.92 -13.63 -38.52
C SER A 314 -28.16 -12.77 -37.53
N ILE A 315 -28.83 -12.44 -36.42
CA ILE A 315 -28.29 -11.65 -35.32
C ILE A 315 -27.98 -12.60 -34.17
N LEU A 316 -26.72 -12.61 -33.73
CA LEU A 316 -26.27 -13.31 -32.54
C LEU A 316 -26.31 -12.36 -31.35
N ILE A 317 -26.84 -12.80 -30.22
CA ILE A 317 -26.75 -12.10 -28.93
C ILE A 317 -26.21 -13.06 -27.89
N SER A 318 -25.15 -12.68 -27.20
CA SER A 318 -24.55 -13.49 -26.15
C SER A 318 -24.20 -12.64 -24.93
N PRO A 319 -24.62 -13.03 -23.71
CA PRO A 319 -24.02 -12.52 -22.49
C PRO A 319 -22.66 -13.22 -22.27
N ASP A 320 -21.77 -12.57 -21.53
CA ASP A 320 -20.61 -13.25 -20.95
C ASP A 320 -21.11 -14.25 -19.88
N ALA A 321 -21.09 -15.53 -20.23
CA ALA A 321 -21.65 -16.59 -19.40
C ALA A 321 -20.90 -16.76 -18.07
N GLU A 322 -19.58 -16.55 -18.07
CA GLU A 322 -18.77 -16.69 -16.86
C GLU A 322 -19.12 -15.58 -15.86
N LYS A 323 -19.20 -14.33 -16.33
CA LYS A 323 -19.61 -13.19 -15.50
C LYS A 323 -21.05 -13.33 -15.01
N PHE A 324 -21.94 -13.86 -15.86
CA PHE A 324 -23.32 -14.12 -15.48
C PHE A 324 -23.41 -15.17 -14.36
N ILE A 325 -22.67 -16.28 -14.49
CA ILE A 325 -22.63 -17.36 -13.48
C ILE A 325 -22.00 -16.86 -12.18
N ALA A 326 -20.83 -16.20 -12.25
CA ALA A 326 -20.13 -15.68 -11.09
C ALA A 326 -20.98 -14.65 -10.32
N GLY A 327 -21.65 -13.74 -11.04
CA GLY A 327 -22.58 -12.77 -10.46
C GLY A 327 -23.81 -13.42 -9.82
N GLY A 328 -24.34 -14.48 -10.44
CA GLY A 328 -25.45 -15.27 -9.90
C GLY A 328 -25.09 -15.97 -8.59
N ILE A 329 -23.91 -16.62 -8.52
CA ILE A 329 -23.42 -17.31 -7.32
C ILE A 329 -23.26 -16.34 -6.15
N LYS A 330 -22.75 -15.12 -6.39
CA LYS A 330 -22.62 -14.10 -5.34
C LYS A 330 -23.96 -13.72 -4.74
N ARG A 331 -24.99 -13.48 -5.58
CA ARG A 331 -26.35 -13.16 -5.12
C ARG A 331 -26.96 -14.32 -4.31
N VAL A 332 -26.79 -15.55 -4.78
CA VAL A 332 -27.28 -16.73 -4.05
C VAL A 332 -26.59 -16.85 -2.69
N ARG A 333 -25.26 -16.67 -2.62
CA ARG A 333 -24.52 -16.67 -1.35
C ARG A 333 -25.01 -15.59 -0.41
N GLU A 334 -25.18 -14.35 -0.87
CA GLU A 334 -25.66 -13.24 -0.05
C GLU A 334 -27.07 -13.48 0.53
N VAL A 335 -27.95 -14.14 -0.23
CA VAL A 335 -29.26 -14.56 0.25
C VAL A 335 -29.14 -15.67 1.32
N LEU A 336 -28.25 -16.64 1.12
CA LEU A 336 -28.05 -17.75 2.05
C LEU A 336 -27.33 -17.36 3.35
N THR A 337 -26.46 -16.35 3.34
CA THR A 337 -25.70 -15.91 4.53
C THR A 337 -26.40 -14.83 5.36
N LYS A 338 -27.56 -14.33 4.92
CA LYS A 338 -28.38 -13.35 5.65
C LYS A 338 -29.49 -13.99 6.49
N GLN A 339 -29.50 -15.31 6.64
CA GLN A 339 -30.39 -16.06 7.55
C GLN A 339 -29.63 -16.46 8.82
#